data_AF-A0ABD2Y738-F1
#
_entry.id   AF-A0ABD2Y738-F1
#
_cell.length_a   1.000
_cell.length_b   1.000
_cell.length_c   1.000
_cell.angle_alpha   90.00
_cell.angle_beta   90.00
_cell.angle_gamma   90.00
#
_symmetry.space_group_name_H-M   'P 1'
#
loop_
_entity.id
_entity.type
_entity.pdbx_description
1 polymer ?
#
loop_
_entity_poly.entity_id
_entity_poly.type
_entity_poly.pdbx_seq_one_letter_code
_entity_poly.pdbx_strand_id
1 'polypeptide(L)'
;MKTSVKCIILFLLLLLRLIPKITSVNDTLTTTQSIKEGKTMISADGSSELGFFCPSNPSKRYLGIWFKKTPNQTVIWAANREVPLVNTSGVLETGTSSSSQLYE
;
A
#
# COMPACT_ATOMS: atom_id res chain seq x y z
N MET A 1 51.96 -17.39 5.46
CA MET A 1 50.94 -17.39 4.38
C MET A 1 49.66 -18.17 4.69
N LYS A 2 49.70 -19.30 5.42
CA LYS A 2 48.51 -20.13 5.73
C LYS A 2 47.51 -19.50 6.71
N THR A 3 47.97 -18.63 7.61
CA THR A 3 47.14 -17.91 8.59
C THR A 3 46.29 -16.79 7.95
N SER A 4 46.84 -16.06 6.96
CA SER A 4 46.11 -15.02 6.22
C SER A 4 44.89 -15.56 5.49
N VAL A 5 44.99 -16.74 4.88
CA VAL A 5 43.86 -17.33 4.11
C VAL A 5 42.67 -17.63 5.02
N LYS A 6 42.90 -18.12 6.24
CA LYS A 6 41.83 -18.33 7.23
C LYS A 6 41.17 -17.02 7.66
N CYS A 7 41.95 -15.95 7.88
CA CYS A 7 41.39 -14.64 8.23
C CYS A 7 40.55 -14.06 7.09
N ILE A 8 41.01 -14.22 5.84
CA ILE A 8 40.26 -13.78 4.65
C ILE A 8 38.94 -14.55 4.53
N ILE A 9 38.95 -15.87 4.70
CA ILE A 9 37.73 -16.69 4.68
C ILE A 9 36.77 -16.29 5.82
N LEU A 10 37.29 -16.07 7.04
CA LEU A 10 36.47 -15.65 8.18
C LEU A 10 35.84 -14.27 7.94
N PHE A 11 36.60 -13.34 7.36
CA PHE A 11 36.13 -12.01 7.00
C PHE A 11 35.04 -12.07 5.93
N LEU A 12 35.23 -12.87 4.88
CA LEU A 12 34.21 -13.10 3.84
C LEU A 12 32.93 -13.71 4.40
N LEU A 13 33.03 -14.67 5.33
CA LEU A 13 31.87 -15.26 6.01
C LEU A 13 31.15 -14.23 6.90
N LEU A 14 31.88 -13.31 7.52
CA LEU A 14 31.31 -12.21 8.28
C LEU A 14 30.54 -11.25 7.37
N LEU A 15 31.12 -10.88 6.21
CA LEU A 15 30.48 -10.02 5.21
C LEU A 15 29.17 -10.62 4.66
N LEU A 16 29.10 -11.95 4.53
CA LEU A 16 27.89 -12.64 4.08
C LEU A 16 26.71 -12.49 5.05
N ARG A 17 26.96 -12.16 6.34
CA ARG A 17 25.92 -11.89 7.34
C ARG A 17 25.35 -10.46 7.24
N LEU A 18 26.01 -9.56 6.51
CA LEU A 18 25.54 -8.18 6.31
C LEU A 18 24.55 -8.04 5.15
N ILE A 19 24.17 -9.14 4.47
CA ILE A 19 23.19 -9.07 3.38
C ILE A 19 21.83 -8.70 3.97
N PRO A 20 21.23 -7.55 3.60
CA PRO A 20 19.90 -7.17 4.06
C PRO A 20 18.87 -8.18 3.56
N LYS A 21 17.99 -8.64 4.45
CA LYS A 21 16.86 -9.50 4.08
C LYS A 21 15.87 -8.65 3.29
N ILE A 22 15.78 -8.88 1.99
CA ILE A 22 14.73 -8.28 1.16
C ILE A 22 13.41 -8.96 1.53
N THR A 23 12.57 -8.29 2.32
CA THR A 23 11.19 -8.71 2.51
C THR A 23 10.37 -8.17 1.34
N SER A 24 9.76 -9.06 0.57
CA SER A 24 8.75 -8.67 -0.43
C SER A 24 7.56 -8.08 0.32
N VAL A 25 7.37 -6.77 0.22
CA VAL A 25 6.13 -6.11 0.65
C VAL A 25 5.16 -6.22 -0.53
N ASN A 26 4.03 -6.88 -0.31
CA ASN A 26 2.99 -7.04 -1.32
C ASN A 26 2.15 -5.76 -1.39
N ASP A 27 2.62 -4.75 -2.12
CA ASP A 27 1.84 -3.53 -2.40
C ASP A 27 0.90 -3.67 -3.60
N THR A 28 0.90 -4.85 -4.22
CA THR A 28 0.08 -5.13 -5.40
C THR A 28 -1.25 -5.72 -4.97
N LEU A 29 -2.36 -5.02 -5.26
CA LEU A 29 -3.69 -5.62 -5.22
C LEU A 29 -3.76 -6.75 -6.25
N THR A 30 -3.73 -7.99 -5.78
CA THR A 30 -4.05 -9.16 -6.58
C THR A 30 -5.57 -9.31 -6.69
N THR A 31 -6.05 -10.03 -7.70
CA THR A 31 -7.48 -10.11 -8.06
C THR A 31 -8.41 -10.57 -6.92
N THR A 32 -7.84 -11.16 -5.87
CA THR A 32 -8.51 -11.69 -4.69
C THR A 32 -8.57 -10.73 -3.50
N GLN A 33 -7.95 -9.54 -3.59
CA GLN A 33 -7.86 -8.60 -2.48
C GLN A 33 -8.87 -7.46 -2.64
N SER A 34 -9.55 -7.13 -1.54
CA SER A 34 -10.47 -6.00 -1.48
C SER A 34 -10.12 -5.01 -0.37
N ILE A 35 -10.30 -3.73 -0.66
CA ILE A 35 -10.20 -2.66 0.34
C ILE A 35 -11.63 -2.29 0.74
N LYS A 36 -11.93 -2.43 2.03
CA LYS A 36 -13.20 -2.03 2.63
C LYS A 36 -12.98 -0.78 3.48
N GLU A 37 -14.07 -0.16 3.91
CA GLU A 37 -14.04 0.95 4.86
C GLU A 37 -13.13 0.64 6.08
N GLY A 38 -12.32 1.62 6.49
CA GLY A 38 -11.38 1.48 7.61
C GLY A 38 -10.14 0.62 7.33
N LYS A 39 -10.04 -0.01 6.14
CA LYS A 39 -8.80 -0.64 5.67
C LYS A 39 -8.12 0.27 4.65
N THR A 40 -6.79 0.21 4.65
CA THR A 40 -5.94 0.99 3.75
C THR A 40 -4.77 0.15 3.26
N MET A 41 -4.14 0.60 2.19
CA MET A 41 -2.86 0.07 1.73
C MET A 41 -1.80 1.16 1.79
N ILE A 42 -0.61 0.78 2.23
CA ILE A 42 0.51 1.69 2.41
C ILE A 42 1.55 1.31 1.36
N SER A 43 2.14 2.30 0.70
CA SER A 43 3.25 2.06 -0.24
C SER A 43 4.48 1.46 0.46
N ALA A 44 5.35 0.75 -0.26
CA ALA A 44 6.55 0.10 0.26
C ALA A 44 7.45 1.02 1.10
N ASP A 45 7.57 2.27 0.66
CA ASP A 45 8.38 3.32 1.30
C ASP A 45 7.66 4.00 2.48
N GLY A 46 6.40 3.65 2.72
CA GLY A 46 5.53 4.22 3.73
C GLY A 46 5.22 5.71 3.53
N SER A 47 5.42 6.25 2.32
CA SER A 47 5.18 7.66 2.03
C SER A 47 3.70 7.98 1.80
N SER A 48 2.98 7.02 1.20
CA SER A 48 1.63 7.23 0.69
C SER A 48 0.68 6.11 1.14
N GLU A 49 -0.60 6.43 1.18
CA GLU A 49 -1.65 5.51 1.63
C GLU A 49 -2.90 5.65 0.75
N LEU A 50 -3.49 4.51 0.38
CA LEU A 50 -4.70 4.39 -0.43
C LEU A 50 -5.85 3.84 0.43
N GLY A 51 -6.99 4.50 0.39
CA GLY A 51 -8.21 4.04 1.06
C GLY A 51 -9.39 4.98 0.91
N PHE A 52 -10.44 4.72 1.70
CA PHE A 52 -11.63 5.58 1.76
C PHE A 52 -11.42 6.72 2.77
N PHE A 53 -11.90 7.92 2.43
CA PHE A 53 -11.83 9.09 3.30
C PHE A 53 -13.03 10.04 3.13
N CYS A 54 -13.26 10.86 4.16
CA CYS A 54 -14.30 11.91 4.22
C CYS A 54 -13.63 13.26 4.51
N PRO A 55 -13.46 14.17 3.53
CA PRO A 55 -12.68 15.39 3.74
C PRO A 55 -13.36 16.42 4.65
N SER A 56 -14.68 16.61 4.54
CA SER A 56 -15.42 17.60 5.36
C SER A 56 -16.88 17.21 5.62
N ASN A 57 -17.49 16.48 4.68
CA ASN A 57 -18.85 15.98 4.84
C ASN A 57 -18.81 14.45 5.01
N PRO A 58 -19.24 13.89 6.16
CA PRO A 58 -19.31 12.44 6.37
C PRO A 58 -20.21 11.71 5.35
N SER A 59 -21.18 12.42 4.76
CA SER A 59 -22.07 11.88 3.72
C SER A 59 -21.44 11.86 2.32
N LYS A 60 -20.21 12.35 2.15
CA LYS A 60 -19.49 12.29 0.87
C LYS A 60 -18.17 11.56 1.05
N ARG A 61 -18.12 10.34 0.54
CA ARG A 61 -16.95 9.46 0.67
C ARG A 61 -16.22 9.31 -0.65
N TYR A 62 -14.90 9.26 -0.54
CA TYR A 62 -14.00 9.19 -1.67
C TYR A 62 -12.99 8.08 -1.46
N LEU A 63 -12.65 7.38 -2.55
CA LEU A 63 -11.47 6.53 -2.63
C LEU A 63 -10.31 7.39 -3.16
N GLY A 64 -9.17 7.40 -2.49
CA GLY A 64 -8.04 8.20 -2.94
C GLY A 64 -6.73 7.87 -2.27
N ILE A 65 -5.70 8.60 -2.69
CA ILE A 65 -4.33 8.47 -2.23
C ILE A 65 -3.93 9.76 -1.51
N TRP A 66 -3.28 9.63 -0.35
CA TRP A 66 -2.76 10.75 0.41
C TRP A 66 -1.36 10.48 0.97
N PHE A 67 -0.65 11.55 1.35
CA PHE A 67 0.62 11.44 2.06
C PHE A 67 0.39 11.02 3.51
N LYS A 68 1.00 9.90 3.92
CA LYS A 68 0.83 9.33 5.27
C LYS A 68 1.51 10.15 6.36
N LYS A 69 2.66 10.76 6.04
CA LYS A 69 3.52 11.46 7.02
C LYS A 69 3.17 12.94 7.22
N THR A 70 2.01 13.39 6.74
CA THR A 70 1.60 14.80 6.80
C THR A 70 0.49 14.98 7.84
N PRO A 71 0.58 15.96 8.76
CA PRO A 71 -0.42 16.15 9.83
C PRO A 71 -1.81 16.51 9.27
N ASN A 72 -1.85 17.23 8.15
CA ASN A 72 -3.07 17.45 7.37
C ASN A 72 -3.05 16.45 6.23
N GLN A 73 -3.78 15.35 6.37
CA GLN A 73 -3.90 14.26 5.39
C GLN A 73 -4.07 14.81 3.96
N THR A 74 -2.95 14.98 3.26
CA THR A 74 -2.92 15.74 2.00
C THR A 74 -3.24 14.78 0.89
N VAL A 75 -4.47 14.88 0.38
CA VAL A 75 -4.98 14.04 -0.71
C VAL A 75 -4.33 14.48 -2.02
N ILE A 76 -3.58 13.59 -2.63
CA ILE A 76 -2.91 13.82 -3.92
C ILE A 76 -3.77 13.36 -5.11
N TRP A 77 -4.67 12.41 -4.87
CA TRP A 77 -5.59 11.91 -5.90
C TRP A 77 -6.87 11.34 -5.30
N ALA A 78 -7.99 11.47 -6.03
CA ALA A 78 -9.29 10.92 -5.66
C ALA A 78 -9.97 10.31 -6.89
N ALA A 79 -10.37 9.04 -6.80
CA ALA A 79 -10.94 8.26 -7.90
C ALA A 79 -12.32 8.78 -8.32
N ASN A 80 -13.19 8.98 -7.34
CA ASN A 80 -14.60 9.34 -7.53
C ASN A 80 -14.84 10.80 -7.13
N ARG A 81 -13.98 11.71 -7.62
CA ARG A 81 -14.05 13.14 -7.29
C ARG A 81 -15.36 13.79 -7.74
N GLU A 82 -15.87 13.41 -8.91
CA GLU A 82 -17.08 13.98 -9.51
C GLU A 82 -18.36 13.43 -8.88
N VAL A 83 -18.39 12.12 -8.61
CA VAL A 83 -19.55 11.40 -8.06
C VAL A 83 -19.13 10.71 -6.74
N PRO A 84 -19.21 11.41 -5.59
CA PRO A 84 -18.89 10.82 -4.30
C PRO A 84 -19.87 9.72 -3.91
N LEU A 85 -19.40 8.77 -3.11
CA LEU A 85 -20.27 7.75 -2.52
C LEU A 85 -21.07 8.37 -1.37
N VAL A 86 -22.39 8.12 -1.36
CA VAL A 86 -23.34 8.68 -0.38
C VAL A 86 -23.87 7.65 0.63
N ASN A 87 -23.68 6.36 0.35
CA ASN A 87 -24.00 5.26 1.27
C ASN A 87 -22.97 5.20 2.42
N THR A 88 -23.06 4.20 3.30
CA THR A 88 -22.14 4.00 4.45
C THR A 88 -21.10 2.89 4.24
N SER A 89 -21.20 2.12 3.14
CA SER A 89 -20.26 1.06 2.79
C SER A 89 -19.63 1.29 1.42
N GLY A 90 -18.37 0.93 1.27
CA GLY A 90 -17.64 1.00 0.01
C GLY A 90 -16.63 -0.14 -0.03
N VAL A 91 -16.50 -0.76 -1.20
CA VAL A 91 -15.54 -1.84 -1.42
C VAL A 91 -14.84 -1.59 -2.74
N LEU A 92 -13.52 -1.48 -2.71
CA LEU A 92 -12.68 -1.55 -3.90
C LEU A 92 -12.32 -3.02 -4.12
N GLU A 93 -12.80 -3.59 -5.22
CA GLU A 93 -12.49 -4.93 -5.68
C GLU A 93 -11.93 -4.86 -7.10
N THR A 94 -10.88 -5.63 -7.34
CA THR A 94 -10.34 -5.86 -8.67
C THR A 94 -11.29 -6.79 -9.43
N GLY A 95 -11.93 -6.30 -10.48
CA GLY A 95 -12.79 -7.15 -11.32
C GLY A 95 -11.98 -8.26 -11.99
N THR A 96 -12.37 -9.52 -11.80
CA THR A 96 -12.05 -10.56 -12.79
C THR A 96 -12.76 -10.20 -14.09
N SER A 97 -12.10 -10.34 -15.24
CA SER A 97 -12.67 -10.05 -16.55
C SER A 97 -13.89 -10.94 -16.87
N SER A 98 -15.04 -10.55 -16.34
CA SER A 98 -16.40 -10.71 -16.87
C SER A 98 -17.35 -9.96 -15.92
N SER A 99 -18.03 -8.94 -16.46
CA SER A 99 -19.05 -8.10 -15.83
C SER A 99 -18.61 -7.11 -14.72
N SER A 100 -18.37 -5.87 -15.13
CA SER A 100 -18.57 -4.71 -14.27
C SER A 100 -20.07 -4.42 -14.16
N GLN A 101 -20.64 -4.52 -12.96
CA GLN A 101 -21.91 -3.89 -12.60
C GLN A 101 -21.74 -3.24 -11.23
N LEU A 102 -22.03 -1.94 -11.16
CA LEU A 102 -22.21 -1.22 -9.90
C LEU A 102 -23.61 -1.56 -9.40
N TYR A 103 -23.72 -2.21 -8.23
CA TYR A 103 -25.00 -2.40 -7.56
C TYR A 103 -25.32 -1.15 -6.70
N GLU A 104 -26.59 -0.74 -6.73
CA GLU A 104 -27.19 0.35 -5.94
C GLU A 104 -27.12 0.12 -4.42
#